data_AF-A0A960ZNY4-F1
#
_entry.id   AF-A0A960ZNY4-F1
#
_cell.length_a   1.000
_cell.length_b   1.000
_cell.length_c   1.000
_cell.angle_alpha   90.00
_cell.angle_beta   90.00
_cell.angle_gamma   90.00
#
_symmetry.space_group_name_H-M   'P 1'
#
loop_
_entity.id
_entity.type
_entity.pdbx_description
1 polymer ?
#
loop_
_entity_poly.entity_id
_entity_poly.type
_entity_poly.pdbx_seq_one_letter_code
_entity_poly.pdbx_strand_id
1 'polypeptide(L)'
;MPDLLFRISAFLNPIVRLACVLLLTIVADTAVAYPLTGRDLRVYGFVGAYRGQAKGMVGTWNGMDYDRTPVAEAARERILVSTREFVYGPTGTNRFLMIRRSLSGNLRRVTIRCEYTGKAANSEYGEEMNGQGSKIISLVRRGRARPRLEMTTRDRFEERSVFDGTLFTYWAIRGTYRR
;
A
#
# COMPACT_ATOMS: atom_id res chain seq x y z
N MET A 1 -18.24 -33.06 -37.55
CA MET A 1 -16.85 -33.31 -37.11
C MET A 1 -16.62 -32.83 -35.67
N PRO A 2 -17.00 -33.61 -34.63
CA PRO A 2 -16.64 -33.35 -33.23
C PRO A 2 -15.75 -34.43 -32.58
N ASP A 3 -15.30 -35.45 -33.32
CA ASP A 3 -15.02 -36.77 -32.74
C ASP A 3 -13.59 -37.07 -32.27
N LEU A 4 -12.58 -36.27 -32.64
CA LEU A 4 -11.18 -36.65 -32.40
C LEU A 4 -10.67 -36.29 -30.99
N LEU A 5 -11.14 -35.19 -30.41
CA LEU A 5 -10.73 -34.78 -29.06
C LEU A 5 -11.50 -35.52 -27.95
N PHE A 6 -12.73 -35.97 -28.22
CA PHE A 6 -13.50 -36.77 -27.26
C PHE A 6 -12.94 -38.20 -27.10
N ARG A 7 -12.38 -38.79 -28.16
CA ARG A 7 -11.88 -40.18 -28.14
C ARG A 7 -10.59 -40.36 -27.35
N ILE A 8 -9.72 -39.36 -27.27
CA ILE A 8 -8.48 -39.46 -26.48
C ILE A 8 -8.78 -39.45 -24.98
N SER A 9 -9.86 -38.77 -24.55
CA SER A 9 -10.24 -38.76 -23.15
C SER A 9 -10.68 -40.14 -22.65
N ALA A 10 -11.24 -41.00 -23.51
CA ALA A 10 -11.86 -42.28 -23.17
C ALA A 10 -10.88 -43.38 -22.73
N PHE A 11 -9.57 -43.20 -22.95
CA PHE A 11 -8.54 -44.18 -22.60
C PHE A 11 -7.76 -43.84 -21.32
N LEU A 12 -8.08 -42.72 -20.67
CA LEU A 12 -7.46 -42.36 -19.40
C LEU A 12 -8.22 -43.00 -18.25
N ASN A 13 -7.53 -43.89 -17.54
CA ASN A 13 -7.95 -44.58 -16.33
C ASN A 13 -8.65 -43.57 -15.38
N PRO A 14 -9.82 -43.90 -14.79
CA PRO A 14 -10.55 -42.99 -13.91
C PRO A 14 -9.69 -42.40 -12.78
N ILE A 15 -8.66 -43.13 -12.33
CA ILE A 15 -7.66 -42.64 -11.37
C ILE A 15 -6.83 -41.49 -11.95
N VAL A 16 -6.45 -41.55 -13.23
CA VAL A 16 -5.69 -40.48 -13.91
C VAL A 16 -6.58 -39.27 -14.16
N ARG A 17 -7.87 -39.47 -14.49
CA ARG A 17 -8.84 -38.37 -14.58
C ARG A 17 -9.08 -37.70 -13.23
N LEU A 18 -9.23 -38.49 -12.15
CA LEU A 18 -9.35 -37.97 -10.79
C LEU A 18 -8.08 -37.25 -10.36
N ALA A 19 -6.90 -37.79 -10.69
CA ALA A 19 -5.61 -37.18 -10.40
C ALA A 19 -5.40 -35.87 -11.18
N CYS A 20 -5.80 -35.78 -12.45
CA CYS A 20 -5.74 -34.53 -13.21
C CYS A 20 -6.73 -33.47 -12.68
N VAL A 21 -7.93 -33.86 -12.28
CA VAL A 21 -8.90 -32.96 -11.64
C VAL A 21 -8.41 -32.53 -10.25
N LEU A 22 -7.83 -33.45 -9.45
CA LEU A 22 -7.20 -33.13 -8.17
C LEU A 22 -6.01 -32.18 -8.36
N LEU A 23 -5.11 -32.46 -9.32
CA LEU A 23 -3.96 -31.61 -9.63
C LEU A 23 -4.40 -30.21 -10.11
N LEU A 24 -5.45 -30.10 -10.93
CA LEU A 24 -6.04 -28.81 -11.32
C LEU A 24 -6.67 -28.08 -10.13
N THR A 25 -7.21 -28.79 -9.13
CA THR A 25 -7.69 -28.17 -7.89
C THR A 25 -6.59 -27.85 -6.88
N ILE A 26 -5.41 -28.48 -6.95
CA ILE A 26 -4.27 -28.22 -6.03
C ILE A 26 -3.43 -27.02 -6.48
N VAL A 27 -3.62 -26.50 -7.70
CA VAL A 27 -3.21 -25.12 -8.04
C VAL A 27 -4.14 -24.08 -7.38
N ALA A 28 -4.98 -24.52 -6.44
CA ALA A 28 -5.59 -23.66 -5.44
C ALA A 28 -4.50 -22.89 -4.68
N ASP A 29 -4.25 -21.69 -5.18
CA ASP A 29 -4.27 -20.50 -4.33
C ASP A 29 -3.40 -20.69 -3.09
N THR A 30 -2.11 -20.96 -3.31
CA THR A 30 -1.12 -21.02 -2.23
C THR A 30 -1.14 -19.64 -1.55
N ALA A 31 -1.96 -19.55 -0.51
CA ALA A 31 -2.22 -18.36 0.28
C ALA A 31 -1.02 -18.01 1.19
N VAL A 32 0.14 -18.58 0.89
CA VAL A 32 1.40 -18.32 1.57
C VAL A 32 1.87 -16.95 1.13
N ALA A 33 2.12 -16.07 2.10
CA ALA A 33 2.69 -14.76 1.82
C ALA A 33 4.21 -14.93 1.58
N TYR A 34 4.71 -14.36 0.50
CA TYR A 34 6.14 -14.34 0.17
C TYR A 34 6.61 -12.89 -0.05
N PRO A 35 7.93 -12.62 0.06
CA PRO A 35 8.47 -11.33 -0.33
C PRO A 35 8.15 -11.04 -1.81
N LEU A 36 7.70 -9.82 -2.10
CA LEU A 36 7.35 -9.37 -3.44
C LEU A 36 8.27 -8.22 -3.88
N THR A 37 8.37 -8.01 -5.18
CA THR A 37 9.10 -6.91 -5.82
C THR A 37 8.14 -5.91 -6.46
N GLY A 38 8.65 -4.73 -6.84
CA GLY A 38 7.88 -3.76 -7.62
C GLY A 38 7.43 -4.29 -8.98
N ARG A 39 8.14 -5.28 -9.55
CA ARG A 39 7.73 -5.97 -10.78
C ARG A 39 6.49 -6.82 -10.54
N ASP A 40 6.44 -7.55 -9.42
CA ASP A 40 5.30 -8.40 -9.07
C ASP A 40 4.02 -7.58 -8.90
N LEU A 41 4.11 -6.39 -8.28
CA LEU A 41 2.97 -5.47 -8.20
C LEU A 41 2.39 -5.10 -9.57
N ARG A 42 3.26 -4.90 -10.56
CA ARG A 42 2.84 -4.59 -11.94
C ARG A 42 2.22 -5.81 -12.61
N VAL A 43 2.90 -6.96 -12.55
CA VAL A 43 2.45 -8.22 -13.16
C VAL A 43 1.10 -8.64 -12.58
N TYR A 44 0.93 -8.53 -11.26
CA TYR A 44 -0.32 -8.88 -10.58
C TYR A 44 -1.38 -7.78 -10.67
N GLY A 45 -1.12 -6.67 -11.38
CA GLY A 45 -2.09 -5.61 -11.63
C GLY A 45 -2.48 -4.79 -10.41
N PHE A 46 -1.68 -4.78 -9.34
CA PHE A 46 -1.95 -3.96 -8.15
C PHE A 46 -1.59 -2.48 -8.35
N VAL A 47 -0.72 -2.16 -9.31
CA VAL A 47 -0.31 -0.78 -9.62
C VAL A 47 -1.45 -0.02 -10.32
N GLY A 48 -1.75 1.18 -9.83
CA GLY A 48 -2.74 2.09 -10.39
C GLY A 48 -3.08 3.23 -9.42
N ALA A 49 -4.03 4.07 -9.82
CA ALA A 49 -4.64 5.07 -8.95
C ALA A 49 -5.88 4.47 -8.29
N TYR A 50 -6.00 4.64 -6.97
CA TYR A 50 -7.17 4.22 -6.21
C TYR A 50 -7.89 5.47 -5.70
N ARG A 51 -9.21 5.44 -5.71
CA ARG A 51 -10.07 6.55 -5.27
C ARG A 51 -10.92 6.08 -4.09
N GLY A 52 -11.15 6.98 -3.13
CA GLY A 52 -11.94 6.64 -1.96
C GLY A 52 -11.98 7.77 -0.97
N GLN A 53 -11.96 7.44 0.31
CA GLN A 53 -12.02 8.39 1.40
C GLN A 53 -10.82 8.22 2.32
N ALA A 54 -10.27 9.33 2.76
CA ALA A 54 -9.27 9.39 3.82
C ALA A 54 -9.86 10.14 5.01
N LYS A 55 -9.58 9.63 6.21
CA LYS A 55 -10.00 10.27 7.46
C LYS A 55 -8.91 10.18 8.51
N GLY A 56 -8.86 11.17 9.39
CA GLY A 56 -7.85 11.19 10.44
C GLY A 56 -7.72 12.55 11.10
N MET A 57 -6.52 12.81 11.57
CA MET A 57 -6.15 14.07 12.19
C MET A 57 -4.86 14.58 11.55
N VAL A 58 -4.82 15.87 11.29
CA VAL A 58 -3.60 16.60 10.97
C VAL A 58 -3.42 17.63 12.07
N GLY A 59 -2.19 17.88 12.48
CA GLY A 59 -1.91 19.03 13.32
C GLY A 59 -0.65 19.75 12.93
N THR A 60 -0.63 21.01 13.30
CA THR A 60 0.36 21.97 12.85
C THR A 60 0.53 23.00 13.95
N TRP A 61 1.79 23.25 14.29
CA TRP A 61 2.16 24.37 15.15
C TRP A 61 1.98 25.67 14.38
N ASN A 62 1.24 26.61 14.95
CA ASN A 62 0.96 27.90 14.32
C ASN A 62 1.82 29.04 14.91
N GLY A 63 2.83 28.72 15.71
CA GLY A 63 3.67 29.70 16.42
C GLY A 63 3.20 30.02 17.85
N MET A 64 1.95 29.70 18.20
CA MET A 64 1.40 29.93 19.54
C MET A 64 0.85 28.64 20.17
N ASP A 65 0.04 27.90 19.41
CA ASP A 65 -0.65 26.69 19.84
C ASP A 65 -0.52 25.57 18.80
N TYR A 66 -0.83 24.35 19.24
CA TYR A 66 -0.82 23.17 18.39
C TYR A 66 -2.24 22.84 17.91
N ASP A 67 -2.57 23.33 16.71
CA ASP A 67 -3.89 23.13 16.13
C ASP A 67 -4.05 21.70 15.63
N ARG A 68 -5.23 21.11 15.86
CA ARG A 68 -5.59 19.76 15.42
C ARG A 68 -6.86 19.81 14.59
N THR A 69 -6.72 19.52 13.31
CA THR A 69 -7.80 19.58 12.34
C THR A 69 -8.20 18.16 11.92
N PRO A 70 -9.45 17.75 12.16
CA PRO A 70 -9.94 16.48 11.65
C PRO A 70 -10.05 16.55 10.13
N VAL A 71 -9.57 15.51 9.46
CA VAL A 71 -9.68 15.36 8.01
C VAL A 71 -10.68 14.24 7.72
N ALA A 72 -11.60 14.48 6.80
CA ALA A 72 -12.55 13.48 6.31
C ALA A 72 -13.01 13.85 4.89
N GLU A 73 -12.22 13.49 3.88
CA GLU A 73 -12.43 13.94 2.51
C GLU A 73 -12.19 12.85 1.46
N ALA A 74 -12.63 13.13 0.24
CA ALA A 74 -12.34 12.29 -0.91
C ALA A 74 -10.84 12.36 -1.22
N ALA A 75 -10.20 11.20 -1.33
CA ALA A 75 -8.76 11.11 -1.51
C ALA A 75 -8.39 10.16 -2.65
N ARG A 76 -7.21 10.40 -3.22
CA ARG A 76 -6.57 9.54 -4.21
C ARG A 76 -5.25 9.05 -3.66
N GLU A 77 -4.97 7.78 -3.88
CA GLU A 77 -3.74 7.15 -3.40
C GLU A 77 -3.13 6.29 -4.50
N ARG A 78 -1.80 6.32 -4.59
CA ARG A 78 -1.02 5.64 -5.62
C ARG A 78 -0.07 4.65 -4.97
N ILE A 79 0.09 3.48 -5.59
CA ILE A 79 1.04 2.49 -5.11
C ILE A 79 2.47 2.92 -5.38
N LEU A 80 3.27 2.98 -4.32
CA LEU A 80 4.71 3.19 -4.40
C LEU A 80 5.40 1.95 -4.98
N VAL A 81 5.80 2.04 -6.26
CA VAL A 81 6.55 0.97 -6.93
C VAL A 81 8.05 1.09 -6.70
N SER A 82 8.58 2.32 -6.61
CA SER A 82 9.98 2.57 -6.26
C SER A 82 10.26 2.20 -4.80
N THR A 83 11.53 2.02 -4.45
CA THR A 83 11.92 1.75 -3.06
C THR A 83 11.95 3.04 -2.22
N ARG A 84 12.05 4.20 -2.86
CA ARG A 84 12.16 5.51 -2.22
C ARG A 84 11.34 6.54 -2.98
N GLU A 85 10.78 7.51 -2.27
CA GLU A 85 10.07 8.68 -2.79
C GLU A 85 10.21 9.85 -1.81
N PHE A 86 10.26 11.08 -2.31
CA PHE A 86 10.21 12.26 -1.46
C PHE A 86 8.75 12.65 -1.22
N VAL A 87 8.44 12.99 0.03
CA VAL A 87 7.09 13.37 0.47
C VAL A 87 7.17 14.67 1.24
N TYR A 88 6.19 15.54 1.05
CA TYR A 88 6.09 16.77 1.81
C TYR A 88 5.29 16.55 3.10
N GLY A 89 5.73 17.17 4.19
CA GLY A 89 4.98 17.20 5.44
C GLY A 89 3.63 17.93 5.30
N PRO A 90 2.77 17.94 6.34
CA PRO A 90 1.45 18.55 6.32
C PRO A 90 1.40 19.99 5.82
N THR A 91 2.43 20.79 6.12
CA THR A 91 2.54 22.19 5.70
C THR A 91 2.92 22.36 4.22
N GLY A 92 3.38 21.30 3.55
CA GLY A 92 3.86 21.35 2.17
C GLY A 92 5.27 21.94 2.01
N THR A 93 5.84 22.53 3.06
CA THR A 93 7.12 23.25 2.99
C THR A 93 8.32 22.30 3.06
N ASN A 94 8.29 21.37 4.02
CA ASN A 94 9.43 20.51 4.32
C ASN A 94 9.31 19.16 3.63
N ARG A 95 10.43 18.69 3.06
CA ARG A 95 10.49 17.48 2.25
C ARG A 95 11.29 16.39 2.95
N PHE A 96 10.66 15.24 3.14
CA PHE A 96 11.22 14.07 3.81
C PHE A 96 11.30 12.88 2.86
N LEU A 97 12.08 11.86 3.24
CA LEU A 97 12.23 10.64 2.46
C LEU A 97 11.27 9.57 2.99
N MET A 98 10.45 9.01 2.11
CA MET A 98 9.70 7.79 2.37
C MET A 98 10.42 6.59 1.75
N ILE A 99 10.75 5.59 2.57
CA ILE A 99 11.45 4.38 2.14
C ILE A 99 10.54 3.17 2.33
N ARG A 100 10.38 2.35 1.29
CA ARG A 100 9.71 1.06 1.39
C ARG A 100 10.62 0.06 2.12
N ARG A 101 10.22 -0.33 3.32
CA ARG A 101 10.94 -1.30 4.18
C ARG A 101 10.60 -2.74 3.84
N SER A 102 9.34 -3.03 3.53
CA SER A 102 8.92 -4.37 3.13
C SER A 102 7.77 -4.33 2.13
N LEU A 103 7.73 -5.37 1.32
CA LEU A 103 6.67 -5.65 0.36
C LEU A 103 6.49 -7.17 0.33
N SER A 104 5.32 -7.63 0.75
CA SER A 104 5.03 -9.07 0.84
C SER A 104 3.57 -9.38 0.56
N GLY A 105 3.29 -10.62 0.17
CA GLY A 105 1.94 -11.04 -0.14
C GLY A 105 1.91 -12.17 -1.17
N ASN A 106 0.85 -12.19 -1.95
CA ASN A 106 0.59 -13.11 -3.04
C ASN A 106 -0.33 -12.46 -4.09
N LEU A 107 -0.83 -13.26 -5.04
CA LEU A 107 -1.73 -12.82 -6.11
C LEU A 107 -3.03 -12.13 -5.64
N ARG A 108 -3.48 -12.43 -4.41
CA ARG A 108 -4.75 -11.92 -3.86
C ARG A 108 -4.57 -10.82 -2.83
N ARG A 109 -3.47 -10.80 -2.09
CA ARG A 109 -3.26 -9.86 -0.99
C ARG A 109 -1.82 -9.39 -0.98
N VAL A 110 -1.63 -8.08 -0.82
CA VAL A 110 -0.30 -7.47 -0.72
C VAL A 110 -0.28 -6.51 0.46
N THR A 111 0.82 -6.49 1.20
CA THR A 111 1.12 -5.47 2.20
C THR A 111 2.43 -4.79 1.86
N ILE A 112 2.41 -3.47 1.86
CA ILE A 112 3.57 -2.59 1.67
C ILE A 112 3.75 -1.83 2.97
N ARG A 113 4.95 -1.86 3.53
CA ARG A 113 5.32 -1.03 4.68
C ARG A 113 6.40 -0.05 4.27
N CYS A 114 6.15 1.21 4.54
CA CYS A 114 7.05 2.32 4.32
C CYS A 114 7.35 3.04 5.64
N GLU A 115 8.46 3.74 5.66
CA GLU A 115 8.92 4.55 6.78
C GLU A 115 9.30 5.92 6.28
N TYR A 116 8.88 6.96 7.00
CA TYR A 116 9.32 8.33 6.77
C TYR A 116 10.58 8.58 7.60
N THR A 117 11.55 9.26 7.00
CA THR A 117 12.79 9.63 7.67
C THR A 117 13.42 10.84 6.98
N GLY A 118 14.26 11.56 7.70
CA GLY A 118 15.15 12.59 7.14
C GLY A 118 15.05 13.91 7.87
N LYS A 119 15.96 14.79 7.51
CA LYS A 119 16.00 16.17 7.99
C LYS A 119 15.67 17.14 6.87
N ALA A 120 14.95 18.20 7.19
CA ALA A 120 14.65 19.30 6.29
C ALA A 120 14.85 20.63 7.01
N ALA A 121 15.47 21.61 6.36
CA ALA A 121 15.55 22.95 6.88
C ALA A 121 14.19 23.64 6.72
N ASN A 122 13.63 24.12 7.81
CA ASN A 122 12.38 24.90 7.81
C ASN A 122 12.72 26.39 7.76
N SER A 123 12.50 27.02 6.61
CA SER A 123 12.81 28.44 6.41
C SER A 123 11.92 29.39 7.21
N GLU A 124 10.71 28.96 7.57
CA GLU A 124 9.75 29.78 8.32
C GLU A 124 10.21 30.00 9.77
N TYR A 125 10.86 28.99 10.35
CA TYR A 125 11.30 29.00 11.75
C TYR A 125 12.82 29.04 11.91
N GLY A 126 13.56 28.99 10.80
CA GLY A 126 15.02 29.10 10.80
C GLY A 126 15.75 27.90 11.44
N GLU A 127 15.11 26.73 11.50
CA GLU A 127 15.65 25.54 12.17
C GLU A 127 15.55 24.25 11.35
N GLU A 128 16.34 23.23 11.71
CA GLU A 128 16.21 21.89 11.13
C GLU A 128 15.07 21.11 11.78
N MET A 129 14.28 20.45 10.94
CA MET A 129 13.21 19.56 11.34
C MET A 129 13.56 18.11 11.01
N ASN A 130 13.32 17.21 11.95
CA ASN A 130 13.40 15.77 11.77
C ASN A 130 12.00 15.20 11.51
N GLY A 131 11.82 14.59 10.35
CA GLY A 131 10.59 13.92 9.97
C GLY A 131 10.71 12.41 10.16
N GLN A 132 9.73 11.79 10.82
CA GLN A 132 9.69 10.36 11.04
C GLN A 132 8.26 9.80 11.03
N GLY A 133 8.11 8.52 10.74
CA GLY A 133 6.81 7.88 10.77
C GLY A 133 6.72 6.61 9.96
N SER A 134 5.50 6.15 9.70
CA SER A 134 5.25 4.94 8.93
C SER A 134 3.99 5.03 8.08
N LYS A 135 4.02 4.40 6.92
CA LYS A 135 2.84 4.18 6.08
C LYS A 135 2.70 2.70 5.76
N ILE A 136 1.53 2.15 6.04
CA ILE A 136 1.17 0.77 5.72
C ILE A 136 0.05 0.79 4.69
N ILE A 137 0.27 0.11 3.56
CA ILE A 137 -0.71 -0.04 2.49
C ILE A 137 -1.04 -1.53 2.40
N SER A 138 -2.31 -1.88 2.55
CA SER A 138 -2.80 -3.24 2.37
C SER A 138 -3.77 -3.29 1.20
N LEU A 139 -3.49 -4.18 0.26
CA LEU A 139 -4.22 -4.38 -0.99
C LEU A 139 -4.86 -5.75 -0.99
N VAL A 140 -6.11 -5.83 -1.45
CA VAL A 140 -6.85 -7.08 -1.55
C VAL A 140 -7.60 -7.13 -2.87
N ARG A 141 -7.43 -8.23 -3.60
CA ARG A 141 -8.24 -8.60 -4.75
C ARG A 141 -9.46 -9.38 -4.28
N ARG A 142 -10.64 -8.86 -4.57
CA ARG A 142 -11.96 -9.42 -4.20
C ARG A 142 -12.69 -9.91 -5.45
N GLY A 143 -13.44 -11.01 -5.34
CA GLY A 143 -14.24 -11.55 -6.45
C GLY A 143 -13.44 -12.46 -7.39
N ARG A 144 -14.10 -13.49 -7.93
CA ARG A 144 -13.51 -14.49 -8.82
C ARG A 144 -13.68 -14.13 -10.31
N ALA A 145 -14.92 -13.88 -10.76
CA ALA A 145 -15.23 -13.60 -12.16
C ALA A 145 -14.98 -12.14 -12.59
N ARG A 146 -15.15 -11.18 -11.66
CA ARG A 146 -14.88 -9.75 -11.88
C ARG A 146 -14.05 -9.24 -10.71
N PRO A 147 -12.71 -9.40 -10.76
CA PRO A 147 -11.86 -9.02 -9.64
C PRO A 147 -11.91 -7.51 -9.42
N ARG A 148 -12.20 -7.10 -8.18
CA ARG A 148 -12.13 -5.72 -7.70
C ARG A 148 -10.92 -5.58 -6.80
N LEU A 149 -10.20 -4.46 -6.92
CA LEU A 149 -9.06 -4.17 -6.07
C LEU A 149 -9.45 -3.16 -5.00
N GLU A 150 -9.28 -3.56 -3.76
CA GLU A 150 -9.49 -2.72 -2.58
C GLU A 150 -8.15 -2.40 -1.93
N MET A 151 -8.00 -1.18 -1.48
CA MET A 151 -6.82 -0.72 -0.76
C MET A 151 -7.24 -0.09 0.56
N THR A 152 -6.44 -0.35 1.58
CA THR A 152 -6.52 0.36 2.86
C THR A 152 -5.16 0.93 3.21
N THR A 153 -5.14 2.11 3.82
CA THR A 153 -3.91 2.76 4.26
C THR A 153 -4.00 3.11 5.75
N ARG A 154 -2.84 3.05 6.40
CA ARG A 154 -2.61 3.63 7.72
C ARG A 154 -1.32 4.42 7.63
N ASP A 155 -1.42 5.73 7.81
CA ASP A 155 -0.37 6.69 7.57
C ASP A 155 -0.17 7.51 8.84
N ARG A 156 1.07 7.55 9.33
CA ARG A 156 1.46 8.30 10.52
C ARG A 156 2.79 8.98 10.24
N PHE A 157 2.83 10.26 10.54
CA PHE A 157 4.02 11.09 10.37
C PHE A 157 4.07 12.11 11.49
N GLU A 158 5.28 12.39 11.95
CA GLU A 158 5.60 13.47 12.87
C GLU A 158 6.83 14.19 12.35
N GLU A 159 6.80 15.51 12.50
CA GLU A 159 7.90 16.40 12.24
C GLU A 159 8.22 17.14 13.53
N ARG A 160 9.48 17.11 13.93
CA ARG A 160 9.94 17.68 15.19
C ARG A 160 11.17 18.54 14.98
N SER A 161 11.32 19.62 15.74
CA SER A 161 12.57 20.37 15.77
C SER A 161 13.73 19.46 16.19
N VAL A 162 14.86 19.60 15.51
CA VAL A 162 16.11 18.92 15.87
C VAL A 162 16.73 19.52 17.13
N PHE A 163 16.46 20.80 17.41
CA PHE A 163 17.10 21.53 18.51
C PHE A 163 16.52 21.15 19.87
N ASP A 164 15.19 21.19 20.00
CA ASP A 164 14.49 20.99 21.29
C ASP A 164 13.51 19.79 21.30
N GLY A 165 13.27 19.15 20.14
CA GLY A 165 12.35 18.02 20.01
C GLY A 165 10.86 18.40 19.93
N THR A 166 10.55 19.70 19.87
CA THR A 166 9.18 20.23 19.82
C THR A 166 8.43 19.68 18.60
N LEU A 167 7.19 19.23 18.81
CA LEU A 167 6.34 18.72 17.74
C LEU A 167 5.84 19.86 16.88
N PHE A 168 6.16 19.81 15.59
CA PHE A 168 5.88 20.87 14.64
C PHE A 168 4.67 20.56 13.79
N THR A 169 4.68 19.40 13.15
CA THR A 169 3.56 18.94 12.34
C THR A 169 3.35 17.45 12.55
N TYR A 170 2.13 16.98 12.37
CA TYR A 170 1.84 15.56 12.38
C TYR A 170 0.64 15.24 11.51
N TRP A 171 0.57 14.00 11.04
CA TRP A 171 -0.68 13.43 10.59
C TRP A 171 -0.86 12.00 11.09
N ALA A 172 -2.11 11.62 11.28
CA ALA A 172 -2.52 10.25 11.55
C ALA A 172 -3.77 9.97 10.72
N ILE A 173 -3.56 9.48 9.50
CA ILE A 173 -4.59 9.31 8.47
C ILE A 173 -4.80 7.83 8.19
N ARG A 174 -6.05 7.46 7.94
CA ARG A 174 -6.45 6.14 7.47
C ARG A 174 -7.34 6.31 6.26
N GLY A 175 -7.14 5.47 5.25
CA GLY A 175 -7.94 5.53 4.04
C GLY A 175 -8.47 4.18 3.60
N THR A 176 -9.57 4.22 2.87
CA THR A 176 -10.18 3.07 2.19
C THR A 176 -10.48 3.48 0.76
N TYR A 177 -9.95 2.72 -0.20
CA TYR A 177 -9.98 3.07 -1.62
C TYR A 177 -10.30 1.86 -2.50
N ARG A 178 -10.79 2.15 -3.69
CA ARG A 178 -11.11 1.17 -4.73
C ARG A 178 -10.56 1.64 -6.07
N ARG A 179 -10.26 0.69 -6.94
CA ARG A 179 -9.83 0.91 -8.32
C ARG A 179 -10.95 0.61 -9.29
#